data_AF-A0A9P8FU80-F1
#
_entry.id   AF-A0A9P8FU80-F1
#
_cell.length_a   1.000
_cell.length_b   1.000
_cell.length_c   1.000
_cell.angle_alpha   90.00
_cell.angle_beta   90.00
_cell.angle_gamma   90.00
#
_symmetry.space_group_name_H-M   'P 1'
#
loop_
_entity.id
_entity.type
_entity.pdbx_description
1 polymer ?
#
loop_
_entity_poly.entity_id
_entity_poly.type
_entity_poly.pdbx_seq_one_letter_code
_entity_poly.pdbx_strand_id
1 'polypeptide(L)'
;MSISITTADVALAPSIANAMVSARWKDPHWVALFRSDISSSRVTSETAQRLPWNLVTGRASKRHQIAVDNTTGEAVAYARWILPEHLASADLVVWPEAQVQEPTEGDKAVF
;
A
#
# COMPACT_ATOMS: atom_id res chain seq x y z
N MET A 1 5.86 5.68 -21.66
CA MET A 1 5.41 5.38 -20.29
C MET A 1 6.17 6.31 -19.36
N SER A 2 5.46 7.17 -18.63
CA SER A 2 6.05 8.15 -17.70
C SER A 2 5.63 7.74 -16.29
N ILE A 3 6.59 7.52 -15.39
CA ILE A 3 6.33 7.03 -14.04
C ILE A 3 6.80 8.07 -13.02
N SER A 4 5.98 8.31 -12.01
CA SER A 4 6.35 9.13 -10.84
C SER A 4 6.31 8.28 -9.57
N ILE A 5 7.21 8.56 -8.62
CA ILE A 5 7.18 7.94 -7.29
C ILE A 5 6.58 8.94 -6.31
N THR A 6 5.61 8.50 -5.51
CA THR A 6 4.94 9.32 -4.50
C THR A 6 4.54 8.48 -3.28
N THR A 7 4.09 9.14 -2.20
CA THR A 7 3.49 8.48 -1.04
C THR A 7 2.19 7.77 -1.44
N ALA A 8 1.83 6.70 -0.73
CA ALA A 8 0.59 6.00 -1.01
C ALA A 8 -0.65 6.83 -0.61
N ASP A 9 -1.69 6.75 -1.44
CA ASP A 9 -3.00 7.34 -1.21
C ASP A 9 -4.06 6.24 -1.05
N VAL A 10 -4.97 6.41 -0.08
CA VAL A 10 -6.11 5.51 0.14
C VAL A 10 -7.04 5.46 -1.08
N ALA A 11 -7.13 6.55 -1.85
CA ALA A 11 -7.91 6.61 -3.08
C ALA A 11 -7.38 5.65 -4.17
N LEU A 12 -6.08 5.32 -4.11
CA LEU A 12 -5.43 4.40 -5.04
C LEU A 12 -5.43 2.95 -4.55
N ALA A 13 -6.14 2.63 -3.46
CA ALA A 13 -6.19 1.27 -2.91
C ALA A 13 -6.51 0.17 -3.95
N PRO A 14 -7.45 0.35 -4.91
CA PRO A 14 -7.71 -0.67 -5.93
C PRO A 14 -6.50 -0.95 -6.83
N SER A 15 -5.82 0.08 -7.33
CA SER A 15 -4.65 -0.09 -8.22
C SER A 15 -3.43 -0.59 -7.45
N ILE A 16 -3.22 -0.14 -6.21
CA ILE A 16 -2.20 -0.68 -5.31
C ILE A 16 -2.41 -2.17 -5.06
N ALA A 17 -3.64 -2.59 -4.74
CA ALA A 17 -3.96 -4.00 -4.54
C ALA A 17 -3.67 -4.83 -5.79
N ASN A 18 -4.06 -4.33 -6.96
CA ASN A 18 -3.79 -4.99 -8.23
C ASN A 18 -2.28 -5.14 -8.49
N ALA A 19 -1.50 -4.07 -8.29
CA ALA A 19 -0.05 -4.12 -8.45
C ALA A 19 0.61 -5.12 -7.48
N MET A 20 0.22 -5.11 -6.21
CA MET A 20 0.73 -6.04 -5.20
C MET A 20 0.40 -7.49 -5.53
N VAL A 21 -0.87 -7.79 -5.78
CA VAL A 21 -1.35 -9.16 -5.97
C VAL A 21 -0.86 -9.70 -7.30
N SER A 22 -0.92 -8.94 -8.39
CA SER A 22 -0.44 -9.40 -9.70
C SER A 22 1.07 -9.70 -9.72
N ALA A 23 1.87 -8.95 -8.96
CA ALA A 23 3.29 -9.25 -8.78
C ALA A 23 3.50 -10.54 -7.96
N ARG A 24 2.77 -10.69 -6.84
CA ARG A 24 2.89 -11.87 -5.95
C ARG A 24 2.30 -13.15 -6.52
N TRP A 25 1.26 -13.06 -7.36
CA TRP A 25 0.64 -14.23 -8.00
C TRP A 25 1.57 -14.92 -9.00
N LYS A 26 2.69 -14.29 -9.37
CA LYS A 26 3.76 -14.90 -10.19
C LYS A 26 4.75 -15.72 -9.35
N ASP A 27 4.76 -15.57 -8.03
CA ASP A 27 5.62 -16.32 -7.12
C ASP A 27 4.90 -17.61 -6.67
N PRO A 28 5.37 -18.81 -7.06
CA PRO A 28 4.72 -20.06 -6.70
C PRO A 28 4.68 -20.31 -5.20
N HIS A 29 5.64 -19.80 -4.42
CA HIS A 29 5.62 -19.94 -2.95
C HIS A 29 4.48 -19.15 -2.33
N TRP A 30 4.17 -17.99 -2.89
CA TRP A 30 3.08 -17.16 -2.39
C TRP A 30 1.72 -17.73 -2.81
N VAL A 31 1.59 -18.20 -4.06
CA VAL A 31 0.36 -18.85 -4.56
C VAL A 31 0.04 -20.13 -3.77
N ALA A 32 1.06 -20.88 -3.34
CA ALA A 32 0.87 -22.10 -2.55
C ALA A 32 0.21 -21.87 -1.17
N LEU A 33 0.13 -20.62 -0.69
CA LEU A 33 -0.56 -20.28 0.56
C LEU A 33 -2.10 -20.30 0.43
N PHE A 34 -2.61 -20.33 -0.80
CA PHE A 34 -4.04 -20.26 -1.07
C PHE A 34 -4.61 -21.64 -1.42
N ARG A 35 -5.88 -21.85 -1.04
CA ARG A 35 -6.65 -23.00 -1.54
C ARG A 35 -6.85 -22.87 -3.05
N SER A 36 -7.01 -23.99 -3.74
CA SER A 36 -7.18 -24.05 -5.19
C SER A 36 -8.45 -23.34 -5.71
N ASP A 37 -9.45 -23.11 -4.86
CA ASP A 37 -10.67 -22.39 -5.19
C ASP A 37 -10.54 -20.85 -5.10
N ILE A 38 -9.40 -20.34 -4.61
CA ILE A 38 -9.15 -18.92 -4.45
C ILE A 38 -8.49 -18.35 -5.70
N SER A 39 -9.15 -17.36 -6.31
CA SER A 39 -8.63 -16.64 -7.48
C SER A 39 -7.80 -15.42 -7.08
N SER A 40 -6.90 -15.00 -7.98
CA SER A 40 -6.18 -13.73 -7.86
C SER A 40 -7.13 -12.55 -7.76
N SER A 41 -8.22 -12.54 -8.54
CA SER A 41 -9.22 -11.48 -8.53
C SER A 41 -9.90 -11.30 -7.17
N ARG A 42 -10.22 -12.41 -6.50
CA ARG A 42 -10.78 -12.39 -5.14
C ARG A 42 -9.77 -11.80 -4.16
N VAL A 43 -8.53 -12.26 -4.20
CA VAL A 43 -7.47 -11.78 -3.30
C VAL A 43 -7.17 -10.30 -3.54
N THR A 44 -7.18 -9.83 -4.78
CA THR A 44 -7.08 -8.41 -5.13
C THR A 44 -8.22 -7.61 -4.52
N SER A 45 -9.47 -8.05 -4.68
CA SER A 45 -10.64 -7.35 -4.13
C SER A 45 -10.59 -7.24 -2.60
N GLU A 46 -10.30 -8.35 -1.91
CA GLU A 46 -10.18 -8.35 -0.44
C GLU A 46 -8.96 -7.53 0.04
N THR A 47 -7.87 -7.49 -0.73
CA THR A 47 -6.71 -6.65 -0.43
C THR A 47 -7.04 -5.16 -0.56
N ALA A 48 -7.79 -4.77 -1.61
CA ALA A 48 -8.24 -3.40 -1.79
C ALA A 48 -9.11 -2.92 -0.63
N GLN A 49 -10.01 -3.76 -0.11
CA GLN A 49 -10.84 -3.42 1.05
C GLN A 49 -10.04 -3.16 2.33
N ARG A 50 -8.95 -3.92 2.54
CA ARG A 50 -8.09 -3.78 3.74
C ARG A 50 -7.05 -2.68 3.63
N LEU A 51 -6.72 -2.24 2.42
CA LEU A 51 -5.63 -1.30 2.18
C LEU A 51 -5.80 0.06 2.88
N PRO A 52 -6.98 0.71 2.85
CA PRO A 52 -7.16 2.00 3.53
C PRO A 52 -6.73 1.93 5.01
N TRP A 53 -7.24 0.96 5.76
CA TRP A 53 -6.83 0.71 7.15
C TRP A 53 -5.33 0.42 7.30
N ASN A 54 -4.77 -0.42 6.41
CA ASN A 54 -3.36 -0.80 6.47
C ASN A 54 -2.38 0.35 6.19
N LEU A 55 -2.79 1.33 5.38
CA LEU A 55 -2.02 2.52 5.01
C LEU A 55 -2.01 3.55 6.14
N VAL A 56 -3.15 3.75 6.83
CA VAL A 56 -3.27 4.78 7.88
C VAL A 56 -2.76 4.31 9.24
N THR A 57 -2.87 3.01 9.55
CA THR A 57 -2.43 2.48 10.84
C THR A 57 -0.91 2.37 10.94
N GLY A 58 -0.35 2.66 12.11
CA GLY A 58 1.09 2.57 12.34
C GLY A 58 1.89 3.63 11.60
N ARG A 59 1.28 4.79 11.31
CA ARG A 59 1.88 5.94 10.59
C ARG A 59 3.25 6.38 11.12
N ALA A 60 3.49 6.26 12.43
CA ALA A 60 4.79 6.58 13.04
C ALA A 60 5.90 5.68 12.47
N SER A 61 5.66 4.36 12.38
CA SER A 61 6.64 3.35 11.99
C SER A 61 6.57 2.91 10.53
N LYS A 62 5.42 3.01 9.86
CA LYS A 62 5.27 2.53 8.48
C LYS A 62 5.59 3.63 7.47
N ARG A 63 6.17 3.23 6.34
CA ARG A 63 6.36 4.06 5.15
C ARG A 63 5.82 3.34 3.93
N HIS A 64 5.14 4.07 3.06
CA HIS A 64 4.39 3.58 1.92
C HIS A 64 4.72 4.42 0.70
N GLN A 65 5.25 3.79 -0.34
CA GLN A 65 5.49 4.45 -1.62
C GLN A 65 4.82 3.68 -2.74
N ILE A 66 4.40 4.41 -3.75
CA ILE A 66 3.83 3.88 -4.97
C ILE A 66 4.57 4.45 -6.18
N ALA A 67 4.60 3.66 -7.25
CA ALA A 67 4.90 4.17 -8.58
C ALA A 67 3.58 4.37 -9.31
N VAL A 68 3.33 5.58 -9.82
CA VAL A 68 2.11 5.94 -10.56
C VAL A 68 2.45 6.08 -12.03
N ASP A 69 1.66 5.45 -12.91
CA ASP A 69 1.70 5.74 -14.33
C ASP A 69 1.01 7.08 -14.59
N ASN A 70 1.78 8.07 -15.02
CA ASN A 70 1.29 9.42 -15.24
C ASN A 70 0.26 9.52 -16.38
N THR A 71 0.14 8.49 -17.24
CA THR A 71 -0.89 8.44 -18.28
C THR A 71 -2.24 7.97 -17.74
N THR A 72 -2.27 6.99 -16.85
CA THR A 72 -3.53 6.40 -16.33
C THR A 72 -3.92 6.94 -14.96
N GLY A 73 -2.95 7.46 -14.19
CA GLY A 73 -3.12 7.83 -12.79
C GLY A 73 -3.14 6.62 -11.84
N GLU A 74 -2.92 5.41 -12.34
CA GLU A 74 -2.97 4.19 -11.53
C GLU A 74 -1.62 3.88 -10.87
N ALA A 75 -1.67 3.33 -9.65
CA ALA A 75 -0.50 2.75 -9.02
C ALA A 75 -0.11 1.45 -9.73
N VAL A 76 1.11 1.39 -10.27
CA VAL A 76 1.67 0.23 -10.97
C VAL A 76 2.70 -0.54 -10.14
N ALA A 77 3.17 0.03 -9.03
CA ALA A 77 4.01 -0.64 -8.05
C ALA A 77 3.77 -0.07 -6.64
N TYR A 78 4.12 -0.85 -5.62
CA TYR A 78 3.99 -0.48 -4.23
C TYR A 78 5.13 -1.04 -3.38
N ALA A 79 5.66 -0.22 -2.47
CA ALA A 79 6.65 -0.60 -1.48
C ALA A 79 6.18 -0.20 -0.08
N ARG A 80 6.41 -1.08 0.89
CA ARG A 80 6.15 -0.83 2.31
C ARG A 80 7.41 -1.10 3.13
N TRP A 81 7.77 -0.13 3.96
CA TRP A 81 8.84 -0.24 4.94
C TRP A 81 8.28 -0.16 6.35
N ILE A 82 8.91 -0.91 7.26
CA ILE A 82 8.68 -0.81 8.71
C ILE A 82 9.97 -0.28 9.31
N LEU A 83 9.94 0.94 9.82
CA LEU A 83 11.08 1.55 10.47
C LEU A 83 11.37 0.84 11.81
N PRO A 84 12.65 0.62 12.15
CA PRO A 84 13.05 0.28 13.50
C PRO A 84 12.56 1.35 14.50
N GLU A 85 12.30 0.93 15.75
CA GLU A 85 11.72 1.79 16.79
C GLU A 85 12.45 3.13 16.98
N HIS A 86 13.79 3.10 17.08
CA HIS A 86 14.60 4.32 17.24
C HIS A 86 14.50 5.31 16.06
N LEU A 87 14.11 4.86 14.86
CA LEU A 87 13.84 5.74 13.71
C LEU A 87 12.37 6.18 13.67
N ALA A 88 11.45 5.36 14.18
CA ALA A 88 10.03 5.68 14.27
C ALA A 88 9.73 6.73 15.35
N SER A 89 10.52 6.77 16.42
CA SER A 89 10.42 7.71 17.54
C SER A 89 11.43 8.86 17.47
N ALA A 90 12.15 9.02 16.36
CA ALA A 90 13.11 10.09 16.20
C ALA A 90 12.41 11.46 16.13
N ASP A 91 13.06 12.51 16.65
CA ASP A 91 12.53 13.88 16.61
C ASP A 91 12.30 14.37 15.17
N LEU A 92 13.14 13.91 14.24
CA LEU A 92 12.98 14.16 12.82
C LEU A 92 12.22 13.01 12.17
N VAL A 93 11.21 13.37 11.37
CA VAL A 93 10.46 12.39 10.56
C VAL A 93 11.41 11.79 9.52
N VAL A 94 11.72 10.51 9.67
CA VAL A 94 12.50 9.74 8.68
C VAL A 94 11.61 9.44 7.47
N TRP A 95 12.07 9.73 6.25
CA TRP A 95 11.35 9.51 4.98
C TRP A 95 9.92 10.12 4.96
N PRO A 96 9.79 11.46 5.13
CA PRO A 96 8.50 12.13 5.11
C PRO A 96 7.76 11.96 3.78
N GLU A 97 8.49 11.84 2.67
CA GLU A 97 7.96 11.62 1.32
C GLU A 97 7.26 10.26 1.13
N ALA A 98 7.42 9.33 2.09
CA ALA A 98 6.79 8.02 2.12
C ALA A 98 5.83 7.87 3.31
N GLN A 99 5.60 8.92 4.09
CA GLN A 99 4.62 8.89 5.17
C GLN A 99 3.26 9.24 4.58
N VAL A 100 2.25 8.40 4.84
CA VAL A 100 0.88 8.68 4.42
C VAL A 100 0.38 9.91 5.17
N GLN A 101 -0.50 10.70 4.54
CA GLN A 101 -1.14 11.82 5.21
C GLN A 101 -1.85 11.36 6.48
N GLU A 102 -1.87 12.23 7.50
CA GLU A 102 -2.65 11.93 8.71
C GLU A 102 -4.14 11.87 8.36
N PRO A 103 -4.88 10.84 8.84
CA PRO A 103 -6.31 10.74 8.58
C PRO A 103 -7.05 11.96 9.09
N THR A 104 -7.97 12.48 8.29
CA THR A 104 -8.89 13.53 8.72
C THR A 104 -9.89 12.99 9.74
N GLU A 105 -10.59 13.86 10.47
CA GLU A 105 -11.67 13.43 11.37
C GLU A 105 -12.80 12.70 10.62
N GLY A 106 -13.04 13.04 9.35
CA GLY A 106 -13.98 12.33 8.49
C GLY A 106 -13.53 10.92 8.17
N ASP A 107 -12.23 10.71 7.92
CA ASP A 107 -11.66 9.38 7.67
C ASP A 107 -11.79 8.50 8.92
N LYS A 108 -11.49 9.04 10.10
CA LYS A 108 -11.60 8.33 11.39
C LYS A 108 -13.02 7.89 11.75
N ALA A 109 -14.05 8.48 11.16
CA ALA A 109 -15.44 8.10 11.40
C ALA A 109 -15.90 6.91 10.53
N VAL A 110 -15.14 6.60 9.47
CA VAL A 110 -15.42 5.53 8.49
C VAL A 110 -14.59 4.27 8.75
N PHE A 111 -13.45 4.43 9.44
CA PHE A 111 -12.49 3.38 9.78
C PHE A 111 -12.53 3.02 11.25
#